data_AF-A0A928ZEC0-F1
#
_entry.id   AF-A0A928ZEC0-F1
#
_cell.length_a   1.000
_cell.length_b   1.000
_cell.length_c   1.000
_cell.angle_alpha   90.00
_cell.angle_beta   90.00
_cell.angle_gamma   90.00
#
_symmetry.space_group_name_H-M   'P 1'
#
loop_
_entity.id
_entity.type
_entity.pdbx_description
1 polymer ?
#
loop_
_entity_poly.entity_id
_entity_poly.type
_entity_poly.pdbx_seq_one_letter_code
_entity_poly.pdbx_strand_id
1 'polypeptide(L)' 'MTVVDPTLFNPTQLVLELDQTTSERAWKQSQNAANSGSRWQSYLNQVALDVFLSWLQAEEDSSA' A
#
# COMPACT_ATOMS: atom_id res chain seq x y z
N MET A 1 13.74 14.13 -11.57
CA MET A 1 13.16 14.96 -10.49
C MET A 1 11.65 14.84 -10.60
N THR A 2 11.04 14.02 -9.74
CA THR A 2 9.58 14.00 -9.58
C THR A 2 9.18 15.21 -8.75
N VAL A 3 8.34 16.08 -9.33
CA VAL A 3 7.81 17.24 -8.61
C VAL A 3 6.75 16.70 -7.64
N VAL A 4 7.05 16.74 -6.34
CA VAL A 4 6.09 16.40 -5.28
C VAL A 4 5.08 17.54 -5.19
N ASP A 5 3.81 17.25 -5.44
CA ASP A 5 2.73 18.20 -5.27
C ASP A 5 2.47 18.41 -3.76
N PRO A 6 2.71 19.62 -3.22
CA PRO A 6 2.57 19.89 -1.79
C PRO A 6 1.11 19.88 -1.32
N THR A 7 0.13 19.84 -2.23
CA THR A 7 -1.29 19.67 -1.89
C THR A 7 -1.68 18.20 -1.72
N LEU A 8 -0.90 17.28 -2.29
CA LEU A 8 -1.11 15.83 -2.22
C LEU A 8 -0.21 15.17 -1.17
N PHE A 9 0.98 15.71 -0.92
CA PHE A 9 1.95 15.14 0.01
C PHE A 9 2.36 16.17 1.05
N ASN A 10 1.89 15.99 2.29
CA ASN A 10 2.39 16.76 3.42
C ASN A 10 3.70 16.13 3.91
N PRO A 11 4.80 16.91 4.04
CA PRO A 11 6.09 16.39 4.51
C PRO A 11 6.07 15.78 5.92
N THR A 12 5.04 16.05 6.73
CA THR A 12 4.88 15.45 8.06
C THR A 12 4.09 14.13 8.04
N GLN A 13 3.61 13.68 6.89
CA GLN A 13 2.88 12.41 6.78
C GLN A 13 3.84 11.26 6.50
N LEU A 14 3.58 10.12 7.14
CA LEU A 14 4.21 8.86 6.79
C LEU A 14 3.75 8.44 5.39
N VAL A 15 4.70 8.32 4.47
CA VAL A 15 4.46 7.81 3.11
C VAL A 15 5.19 6.48 3.00
N LEU A 16 4.41 5.42 2.74
CA LEU A 16 4.96 4.09 2.49
C LEU A 16 4.98 3.85 0.99
N GLU A 17 6.16 3.52 0.46
CA GLU A 17 6.30 3.21 -0.96
C GLU A 17 5.66 1.86 -1.28
N LEU A 18 4.89 1.83 -2.37
CA LEU A 18 4.30 0.61 -2.89
C LEU A 18 5.24 0.01 -3.92
N ASP A 19 5.76 -1.18 -3.65
CA ASP A 19 6.52 -1.91 -4.64
C ASP A 19 5.59 -2.57 -5.68
N GLN A 20 6.14 -2.78 -6.87
CA GLN A 20 5.40 -3.36 -7.98
C GLN A 20 4.96 -4.81 -7.70
N THR A 21 5.77 -5.58 -6.97
CA THR A 21 5.47 -7.00 -6.70
C THR A 21 4.29 -7.16 -5.74
N THR A 22 4.18 -6.30 -4.73
CA THR A 22 3.04 -6.24 -3.81
C THR A 22 1.78 -5.81 -4.54
N SER A 23 1.87 -4.79 -5.38
CA SER A 23 0.74 -4.31 -6.19
C SER A 23 0.20 -5.40 -7.14
N GLU A 24 1.09 -6.11 -7.86
CA GLU A 24 0.70 -7.19 -8.76
C GLU A 24 0.09 -8.39 -8.01
N ARG A 25 0.61 -8.72 -6.83
CA ARG A 25 0.10 -9.81 -5.98
C ARG A 25 -1.29 -9.48 -5.46
N ALA A 26 -1.47 -8.31 -4.86
CA ALA A 26 -2.76 -7.84 -4.36
C ALA A 26 -3.81 -7.76 -5.49
N TRP A 27 -3.40 -7.32 -6.68
CA TRP A 27 -4.29 -7.30 -7.84
C TRP A 27 -4.78 -8.70 -8.21
N LYS A 28 -3.88 -9.69 -8.28
CA LYS A 28 -4.25 -11.10 -8.54
C LYS A 28 -5.21 -11.64 -7.48
N GLN A 29 -4.97 -11.35 -6.21
CA GLN A 29 -5.83 -11.81 -5.10
C GLN A 29 -7.22 -11.16 -5.12
N SER A 30 -7.32 -9.91 -5.58
CA SER A 30 -8.60 -9.19 -5.63
C SER A 30 -9.62 -9.77 -6.62
N GLN A 31 -9.18 -10.57 -7.59
CA GLN A 31 -10.04 -11.05 -8.70
C GLN A 31 -11.20 -11.93 -8.24
N ASN A 32 -11.12 -12.52 -7.04
CA ASN A 32 -12.18 -13.36 -6.47
C ASN A 32 -13.42 -12.56 -6.02
N ALA A 33 -13.39 -11.24 -6.06
CA ALA A 33 -14.51 -10.40 -5.66
C ALA A 33 -15.64 -10.39 -6.71
N ALA A 34 -16.89 -10.36 -6.23
CA ALA A 34 -18.09 -10.59 -7.03
C ALA A 34 -18.40 -9.48 -8.07
N ASN A 35 -17.91 -8.26 -7.86
CA ASN A 35 -18.15 -7.14 -8.78
C ASN A 35 -16.91 -6.22 -8.83
N SER A 36 -16.92 -5.29 -9.79
CA SER A 36 -15.80 -4.37 -10.00
C SER A 36 -15.50 -3.49 -8.78
N GLY A 37 -16.54 -3.02 -8.09
CA GLY A 37 -16.39 -2.21 -6.88
C GLY A 37 -15.74 -2.99 -5.73
N SER A 38 -16.22 -4.20 -5.46
CA SER A 38 -15.64 -5.05 -4.42
C SER A 38 -14.24 -5.54 -4.77
N ARG A 39 -13.94 -5.74 -6.05
CA ARG A 39 -12.57 -6.04 -6.52
C ARG A 39 -11.61 -4.90 -6.22
N TRP A 40 -12.00 -3.68 -6.58
CA TRP A 40 -11.18 -2.50 -6.32
C TRP A 40 -10.93 -2.29 -4.82
N GLN A 41 -11.98 -2.42 -4.00
CA GLN A 41 -11.82 -2.31 -2.55
C GLN A 41 -10.91 -3.41 -1.98
N SER A 42 -11.08 -4.66 -2.40
CA SER A 42 -10.23 -5.76 -1.97
C SER A 42 -8.77 -5.54 -2.36
N TYR A 43 -8.51 -5.02 -3.55
CA TYR A 43 -7.16 -4.63 -3.98
C TYR A 43 -6.57 -3.57 -3.04
N LEU A 44 -7.28 -2.47 -2.81
CA LEU A 44 -6.81 -1.39 -1.94
C LEU A 44 -6.51 -1.88 -0.52
N ASN A 45 -7.39 -2.72 0.03
CA ASN A 45 -7.21 -3.28 1.36
C ASN A 45 -5.97 -4.18 1.44
N GLN A 46 -5.75 -5.04 0.46
CA GLN A 46 -4.58 -5.95 0.43
C GLN A 46 -3.28 -5.16 0.29
N VAL A 47 -3.21 -4.21 -0.64
CA VAL A 47 -2.00 -3.38 -0.82
C VAL A 47 -1.68 -2.59 0.45
N ALA A 48 -2.69 -1.95 1.06
CA ALA A 48 -2.48 -1.18 2.28
C ALA A 48 -2.02 -2.07 3.44
N LEU A 49 -2.63 -3.25 3.60
CA LEU A 49 -2.29 -4.20 4.66
C LEU A 49 -0.87 -4.73 4.51
N ASP A 50 -0.51 -5.24 3.32
CA ASP A 50 0.80 -5.83 3.07
C ASP A 50 1.92 -4.82 3.33
N VAL A 51 1.78 -3.60 2.80
CA VAL A 51 2.80 -2.55 2.96
C VAL A 51 2.87 -2.06 4.41
N PHE A 52 1.74 -1.87 5.08
CA PHE A 52 1.73 -1.42 6.46
C PHE A 52 2.36 -2.45 7.41
N LEU A 53 2.04 -3.74 7.24
CA LEU A 53 2.60 -4.81 8.08
C LEU A 53 4.11 -4.94 7.90
N SER A 54 4.61 -4.89 6.67
CA SER A 54 6.06 -4.95 6.43
C SER A 54 6.80 -3.75 7.03
N TRP A 55 6.23 -2.54 6.93
CA TRP A 55 6.80 -1.36 7.59
C TRP A 55 6.78 -1.50 9.12
N LEU A 56 5.66 -1.92 9.70
CA LEU A 56 5.51 -2.05 11.15
C LEU A 56 6.51 -3.05 11.74
N GLN A 57 6.73 -4.19 11.06
CA GLN A 57 7.72 -5.18 11.46
C GLN A 57 9.14 -4.61 11.42
N ALA A 58 9.49 -3.88 10.36
CA ALA A 58 10.81 -3.25 10.25
C ALA A 58 11.04 -2.19 11.33
N GLU A 59 9.99 -1.44 11.71
CA GLU A 59 10.05 -0.45 12.79
C GLU A 59 10.24 -1.12 14.16
N GLU A 60 9.51 -2.21 14.43
CA GLU A 60 9.66 -3.00 15.66
C GLU A 60 11.08 -3.56 15.78
N ASP A 61 11.59 -4.22 14.73
CA ASP A 61 12.94 -4.79 14.68
C ASP A 61 14.04 -3.75 14.84
N SER A 62 13.83 -2.53 14.33
CA SER A 62 14.80 -1.42 14.42
C SER A 62 14.82 -0.77 15.81
N SER A 63 13.78 -1.00 16.62
CA SER A 63 13.63 -0.42 17.97
C SER A 63 14.14 -1.34 19.09
N ALA A 64 14.49 -2.59 18.77
CA ALA A 64 15.03 -3.61 19.67
C ALA A 64 16.56 -3.56 19.80
#